data_AF-A0A4V3RVI1-F1
#
_entry.id   AF-A0A4V3RVI1-F1
#
_cell.length_a   1.000
_cell.length_b   1.000
_cell.length_c   1.000
_cell.angle_alpha   90.00
_cell.angle_beta   90.00
_cell.angle_gamma   90.00
#
_symmetry.space_group_name_H-M   'P 1'
#
loop_
_entity.id
_entity.type
_entity.pdbx_description
1 polymer ?
#
loop_
_entity_poly.entity_id
_entity_poly.type
_entity_poly.pdbx_seq_one_letter_code
_entity_poly.pdbx_strand_id
1 'polypeptide(L)'
;MKKSFASILLFFFCISYSLEIFGQPVDSIDVNLYNSEHEQHNNYGHRKSPRPILCRIDFESSTIIIDENGLSEDVLAYELWDEGGRYAITVSSDETVFVETIKSLQNGVYILKVITIDKTLKGYLYL
;
A
#
# COMPACT_ATOMS: atom_id res chain seq x y z
N MET A 1 -8.11 54.32 10.35
CA MET A 1 -8.31 53.18 9.42
C MET A 1 -7.00 52.48 8.99
N LYS A 2 -5.90 52.53 9.77
CA LYS A 2 -4.61 51.90 9.38
C LYS A 2 -4.33 50.53 10.04
N LYS A 3 -5.04 50.17 11.11
CA LYS A 3 -4.81 48.92 11.87
C LYS A 3 -5.44 47.66 11.23
N SER A 4 -6.36 47.82 10.28
CA SER A 4 -7.07 46.69 9.66
C SER A 4 -6.29 45.99 8.53
N PHE A 5 -5.34 46.69 7.90
CA PHE A 5 -4.56 46.14 6.78
C PHE A 5 -3.49 45.14 7.22
N ALA A 6 -2.91 45.33 8.41
CA ALA A 6 -1.87 44.45 8.93
C ALA A 6 -2.41 43.03 9.23
N SER A 7 -3.65 42.91 9.76
CA SER A 7 -4.26 41.60 10.04
C SER A 7 -4.62 40.82 8.78
N ILE A 8 -5.02 41.49 7.69
CA ILE A 8 -5.35 40.83 6.42
C ILE A 8 -4.09 40.30 5.74
N LEU A 9 -2.99 41.06 5.80
CA LEU A 9 -1.67 40.63 5.29
C LEU A 9 -1.12 39.41 6.04
N LEU A 10 -1.30 39.36 7.37
CA LEU A 10 -0.85 38.23 8.18
C LEU A 10 -1.66 36.96 7.90
N PHE A 11 -2.96 37.10 7.65
CA PHE A 11 -3.83 35.98 7.26
C PHE A 11 -3.47 35.40 5.89
N PHE A 12 -3.15 36.26 4.91
CA PHE A 12 -2.65 35.81 3.61
C PHE A 12 -1.30 35.10 3.73
N PHE A 13 -0.39 35.58 4.58
CA PHE A 13 0.90 34.93 4.81
C PHE A 13 0.73 33.54 5.44
N CYS A 14 -0.21 33.36 6.38
CA CYS A 14 -0.50 32.06 6.99
C CYS A 14 -1.14 31.06 6.01
N ILE A 15 -1.98 31.52 5.08
CA ILE A 15 -2.58 30.64 4.05
C ILE A 15 -1.56 30.26 2.97
N SER A 16 -0.58 31.14 2.69
CA SER A 16 0.47 30.88 1.70
C SER A 16 1.49 29.83 2.16
N TYR A 17 1.67 29.64 3.46
CA TYR A 17 2.58 28.63 4.03
C TYR A 17 1.97 27.23 4.12
N SER A 18 0.67 27.08 3.83
CA SER A 18 0.01 25.77 3.73
C SER A 18 0.26 25.07 2.39
N LEU A 19 0.96 25.72 1.46
CA LEU A 19 1.32 25.12 0.18
C LEU A 19 2.51 24.17 0.35
N GLU A 20 2.14 22.89 0.25
CA GLU A 20 2.93 21.84 -0.38
C GLU A 20 4.22 21.45 0.34
N ILE A 21 4.06 20.69 1.44
CA ILE A 21 4.97 19.56 1.66
C ILE A 21 4.52 18.47 0.67
N PHE A 22 4.80 18.65 -0.62
CA PHE A 22 4.85 17.51 -1.52
C PHE A 22 6.09 16.72 -1.11
N GLY A 23 5.89 15.64 -0.35
CA GLY A 23 6.92 14.61 -0.24
C GLY A 23 7.36 14.24 -1.65
N GLN A 24 8.64 13.93 -1.83
CA GLN A 24 9.11 13.43 -3.11
C GLN A 24 8.18 12.30 -3.58
N PRO A 25 7.78 12.27 -4.86
CA PRO A 25 6.99 11.16 -5.36
C PRO A 25 7.75 9.88 -5.05
N VAL A 26 7.11 8.99 -4.31
CA VAL A 26 7.64 7.64 -4.09
C VAL A 26 7.45 6.93 -5.41
N ASP A 27 8.54 6.60 -6.10
CA ASP A 27 8.48 5.96 -7.42
C ASP A 27 8.00 4.50 -7.32
N SER A 28 8.27 3.85 -6.18
CA SER A 28 7.83 2.47 -5.91
C SER A 28 7.87 2.12 -4.43
N ILE A 29 7.10 1.12 -4.02
CA ILE A 29 7.09 0.56 -2.66
C ILE A 29 7.26 -0.95 -2.70
N ASP A 30 8.16 -1.45 -1.85
CA ASP A 30 8.36 -2.87 -1.64
C ASP A 30 7.52 -3.38 -0.46
N VAL A 31 6.80 -4.48 -0.68
CA VAL A 31 5.94 -5.15 0.28
C VAL A 31 6.41 -6.60 0.44
N ASN A 32 6.63 -7.02 1.67
CA ASN A 32 6.89 -8.42 1.98
C ASN A 32 5.56 -9.18 2.08
N LEU A 33 5.37 -10.15 1.18
CA LEU A 33 4.19 -11.01 1.15
C LEU A 33 4.47 -12.38 1.79
N TYR A 34 3.47 -12.90 2.48
CA TYR A 34 3.48 -14.20 3.14
C TYR A 34 2.21 -14.98 2.77
N ASN A 35 2.31 -16.31 2.69
CA ASN A 35 1.12 -17.15 2.48
C ASN A 35 0.22 -17.09 3.73
N SER A 36 -1.04 -16.69 3.56
CA SER A 36 -2.00 -16.57 4.66
C SER A 36 -2.43 -17.93 5.25
N GLU A 37 -2.24 -19.02 4.52
CA GLU A 37 -2.68 -20.37 4.93
C GLU A 37 -1.83 -20.99 6.05
N HIS A 38 -0.68 -20.40 6.40
CA HIS A 38 0.24 -20.96 7.39
C HIS A 38 0.05 -20.47 8.83
N GLU A 39 -0.98 -19.67 9.13
CA GLU A 39 -1.29 -19.28 10.51
C GLU A 39 -1.97 -20.40 11.33
N GLN A 40 -2.26 -21.56 10.73
CA GLN A 40 -2.75 -22.73 11.48
C GLN A 40 -1.61 -23.46 12.23
N HIS A 41 -1.46 -23.05 13.48
CA HIS A 41 -1.06 -23.84 14.65
C HIS A 41 -0.60 -25.29 14.37
N ASN A 42 0.72 -25.52 14.37
CA ASN A 42 1.29 -26.84 14.64
C ASN A 42 2.46 -26.69 15.62
N ASN A 43 2.22 -27.06 16.87
CA ASN A 43 3.09 -26.90 18.04
C ASN A 43 4.33 -27.83 18.07
N TYR A 44 4.82 -28.31 16.92
CA TYR A 44 5.93 -29.25 16.90
C TYR A 44 6.96 -28.92 15.83
N GLY A 45 8.13 -28.46 16.27
CA GLY A 45 9.33 -28.30 15.46
C GLY A 45 9.63 -26.86 15.09
N HIS A 46 10.89 -26.45 15.29
CA HIS A 46 11.44 -25.18 14.82
C HIS A 46 11.40 -25.12 13.28
N ARG A 47 10.24 -24.81 12.70
CA ARG A 47 10.17 -24.43 11.29
C ARG A 47 10.77 -23.03 11.16
N LYS A 48 11.77 -22.88 10.29
CA LYS A 48 12.18 -21.55 9.83
C LYS A 48 10.95 -20.87 9.23
N SER A 49 10.71 -19.62 9.62
CA SER A 49 9.68 -18.79 8.99
C SER A 49 9.85 -18.86 7.47
N PRO A 50 8.77 -18.99 6.69
CA PRO A 50 8.84 -18.89 5.24
C PRO A 50 9.58 -17.61 4.86
N ARG A 51 10.44 -17.69 3.83
CA ARG A 51 11.03 -16.49 3.26
C ARG A 51 9.91 -15.62 2.68
N PRO A 52 9.91 -14.30 2.91
CA PRO A 52 8.93 -13.43 2.28
C PRO A 52 9.07 -13.48 0.76
N ILE A 53 7.94 -13.33 0.07
CA ILE A 53 7.87 -13.09 -1.36
C ILE A 53 7.89 -11.57 -1.53
N LEU A 54 8.86 -11.04 -2.27
CA LEU A 54 8.95 -9.61 -2.49
C LEU A 54 7.95 -9.18 -3.56
N CYS A 55 7.13 -8.18 -3.24
CA CYS A 55 6.19 -7.55 -4.14
C CYS A 55 6.52 -6.06 -4.24
N ARG A 56 6.85 -5.59 -5.43
CA ARG A 56 7.13 -4.19 -5.72
C ARG A 56 5.95 -3.57 -6.45
N ILE A 57 5.39 -2.52 -5.86
CA ILE A 57 4.37 -1.68 -6.47
C ILE A 57 5.11 -0.53 -7.16
N ASP A 58 5.06 -0.48 -8.48
CA ASP A 58 5.72 0.55 -9.27
C ASP A 58 4.69 1.61 -9.69
N PHE A 59 4.86 2.81 -9.16
CA PHE A 59 3.92 3.91 -9.36
C PHE A 59 4.17 4.63 -10.69
N GLU A 60 5.36 4.58 -11.26
CA GLU A 60 5.65 5.21 -12.55
C GLU A 60 4.96 4.44 -13.69
N SER A 61 5.07 3.11 -13.67
CA SER A 61 4.50 2.22 -14.67
C SER A 61 3.08 1.73 -14.35
N SER A 62 2.59 1.98 -13.13
CA SER A 62 1.31 1.48 -12.61
C SER A 62 1.19 -0.06 -12.71
N THR A 63 2.25 -0.76 -12.32
CA THR A 63 2.36 -2.22 -12.35
C THR A 63 2.73 -2.80 -10.98
N ILE A 64 2.48 -4.10 -10.82
CA ILE A 64 2.91 -4.86 -9.64
C ILE A 64 3.85 -5.98 -10.07
N ILE A 65 5.06 -5.97 -9.52
CA ILE A 65 6.11 -6.94 -9.83
C ILE A 65 6.29 -7.84 -8.62
N ILE A 66 6.13 -9.16 -8.78
CA ILE A 66 6.27 -10.12 -7.67
C ILE A 66 7.40 -11.10 -7.99
N ASP A 67 8.34 -11.27 -7.06
CA ASP A 67 9.46 -12.21 -7.23
C ASP A 67 8.92 -13.66 -7.38
N GLU A 68 9.19 -14.23 -8.55
CA GLU A 68 8.57 -15.44 -9.11
C GLU A 68 9.03 -16.74 -8.43
N ASN A 69 9.91 -16.70 -7.42
CA ASN A 69 10.52 -17.89 -6.79
C ASN A 69 9.56 -18.82 -6.01
N GLY A 70 8.27 -18.84 -6.35
CA GLY A 70 7.29 -19.81 -5.86
C GLY A 70 5.83 -19.43 -6.11
N LEU A 71 5.52 -18.58 -7.09
CA LEU A 71 4.13 -18.28 -7.47
C LEU A 71 3.67 -19.24 -8.56
N SER A 72 2.57 -19.93 -8.28
CA SER A 72 1.76 -20.57 -9.30
C SER A 72 1.12 -19.44 -10.10
N GLU A 73 1.46 -19.39 -11.39
CA GLU A 73 1.16 -18.32 -12.34
C GLU A 73 -0.35 -18.01 -12.37
N ASP A 74 -0.68 -16.76 -12.71
CA ASP A 74 -1.99 -16.09 -12.69
C ASP A 74 -2.42 -15.49 -11.34
N VAL A 75 -2.10 -14.20 -11.18
CA VAL A 75 -2.78 -13.34 -10.20
C VAL A 75 -4.22 -13.12 -10.68
N LEU A 76 -5.18 -13.48 -9.84
CA LEU A 76 -6.60 -13.33 -10.12
C LEU A 76 -7.12 -11.95 -9.72
N ALA A 77 -6.66 -11.45 -8.56
CA ALA A 77 -7.07 -10.16 -8.03
C ALA A 77 -6.11 -9.65 -6.95
N TYR A 78 -6.15 -8.35 -6.76
CA TYR A 78 -5.53 -7.63 -5.66
C TYR A 78 -6.62 -7.09 -4.74
N GLU A 79 -6.42 -7.21 -3.44
CA GLU A 79 -7.27 -6.56 -2.44
C GLU A 79 -6.44 -5.65 -1.55
N LEU A 80 -7.00 -4.49 -1.23
CA LEU A 80 -6.46 -3.60 -0.22
C LEU A 80 -7.46 -3.46 0.92
N TRP A 81 -6.99 -3.65 2.14
CA TRP A 81 -7.81 -3.59 3.35
C TRP A 81 -7.27 -2.55 4.33
N ASP A 82 -8.12 -2.11 5.26
CA ASP A 82 -7.67 -1.33 6.41
C ASP A 82 -6.64 -2.10 7.25
N GLU A 83 -5.85 -1.39 8.05
CA GLU A 83 -4.87 -1.97 8.99
C GLU A 83 -5.47 -3.09 9.85
N GLY A 84 -6.74 -2.95 10.24
CA GLY A 84 -7.46 -3.91 11.07
C GLY A 84 -7.99 -5.14 10.31
N GLY A 85 -7.91 -5.16 8.97
CA GLY A 85 -8.46 -6.24 8.14
C GLY A 85 -9.98 -6.40 8.27
N ARG A 86 -10.70 -5.35 8.64
CA ARG A 86 -12.14 -5.33 8.86
C ARG A 86 -12.92 -5.07 7.58
N TYR A 87 -12.41 -4.20 6.71
CA TYR A 87 -13.08 -3.82 5.48
C TYR A 87 -12.10 -3.73 4.31
N ALA A 88 -12.51 -4.27 3.16
CA ALA A 88 -11.82 -4.07 1.90
C ALA A 88 -12.07 -2.63 1.43
N ILE A 89 -10.98 -1.89 1.22
CA ILE A 89 -10.97 -0.55 0.61
C ILE A 89 -11.17 -0.68 -0.90
N THR A 90 -10.51 -1.66 -1.53
CA THR A 90 -10.65 -1.94 -2.95
C THR A 90 -10.32 -3.40 -3.27
N VAL A 91 -10.91 -3.91 -4.35
CA VAL A 91 -10.64 -5.21 -4.95
C VAL A 91 -10.60 -5.01 -6.47
N SER A 92 -9.52 -5.42 -7.13
CA SER A 92 -9.34 -5.24 -8.58
C SER A 92 -8.49 -6.35 -9.18
N SER A 93 -8.86 -6.81 -10.38
CA SER A 93 -8.00 -7.65 -11.23
C SER A 93 -7.18 -6.83 -12.23
N ASP A 94 -7.44 -5.53 -12.34
CA ASP A 94 -6.68 -4.59 -13.16
C ASP A 94 -5.61 -3.91 -12.29
N GLU A 95 -4.34 -4.16 -12.59
CA GLU A 95 -3.19 -3.62 -11.88
C GLU A 95 -3.15 -2.10 -11.94
N THR A 96 -3.39 -1.51 -13.11
CA THR A 96 -3.31 -0.07 -13.28
C THR A 96 -4.34 0.63 -12.40
N VAL A 97 -5.59 0.15 -12.42
CA VAL A 97 -6.66 0.69 -11.57
C VAL A 97 -6.33 0.52 -10.08
N PHE A 98 -5.75 -0.62 -9.70
CA PHE A 98 -5.38 -0.89 -8.32
C PHE A 98 -4.25 0.03 -7.83
N VAL A 99 -3.19 0.21 -8.63
CA VAL A 99 -2.06 1.07 -8.29
C VAL A 99 -2.47 2.55 -8.23
N GLU A 100 -3.32 3.02 -9.15
CA GLU A 100 -3.89 4.37 -9.08
C GLU A 100 -4.73 4.58 -7.82
N THR A 101 -5.46 3.55 -7.38
CA THR A 101 -6.18 3.61 -6.11
C THR A 101 -5.21 3.80 -4.95
N ILE A 102 -4.11 3.05 -4.90
CA ILE A 102 -3.09 3.19 -3.86
C ILE A 102 -2.48 4.60 -3.85
N LYS A 103 -2.16 5.17 -5.02
CA LYS A 103 -1.63 6.55 -5.13
C LYS A 103 -2.56 7.61 -4.53
N SER A 104 -3.87 7.35 -4.53
CA SER A 104 -4.88 8.27 -3.99
C SER A 104 -5.10 8.18 -2.48
N LEU A 105 -4.51 7.18 -1.82
CA LEU A 105 -4.68 6.97 -0.38
C LEU A 105 -3.82 7.93 0.44
N GLN A 106 -4.27 8.14 1.67
CA GLN A 106 -3.50 8.89 2.66
C GLN A 106 -2.39 8.00 3.23
N ASN A 107 -1.36 8.62 3.77
CA ASN A 107 -0.30 7.92 4.49
C ASN A 107 -0.89 7.09 5.64
N GLY A 108 -0.39 5.87 5.82
CA GLY A 108 -0.98 4.91 6.75
C GLY A 108 -0.52 3.47 6.53
N VAL A 109 -1.08 2.57 7.33
CA VAL A 109 -0.84 1.13 7.24
C VAL A 109 -2.04 0.45 6.61
N TYR A 110 -1.79 -0.36 5.61
CA TYR A 110 -2.80 -1.11 4.87
C TYR A 110 -2.39 -2.56 4.75
N ILE A 111 -3.37 -3.43 4.54
CA ILE A 111 -3.11 -4.84 4.25
C ILE A 111 -3.28 -5.04 2.75
N LEU A 112 -2.19 -5.41 2.08
CA LEU A 112 -2.21 -5.86 0.69
C LEU A 112 -2.45 -7.36 0.66
N LYS A 113 -3.39 -7.81 -0.16
CA LYS A 113 -3.54 -9.22 -0.52
C LYS A 113 -3.40 -9.41 -2.03
N VAL A 114 -2.67 -10.45 -2.40
CA VAL A 114 -2.59 -10.93 -3.78
C VAL A 114 -3.24 -12.30 -3.82
N ILE A 115 -4.31 -12.42 -4.59
CA ILE A 115 -5.08 -13.66 -4.75
C ILE A 115 -4.60 -14.32 -6.02
N THR A 116 -4.05 -15.52 -5.89
CA THR A 116 -3.74 -16.39 -7.04
C THR A 116 -4.68 -17.59 -7.04
N ILE A 117 -4.57 -18.44 -8.05
CA ILE A 117 -5.37 -19.68 -8.15
C ILE A 117 -5.19 -20.58 -6.92
N ASP A 118 -3.95 -20.71 -6.44
CA ASP A 118 -3.59 -21.71 -5.43
C ASP A 118 -3.50 -21.18 -4.01
N LYS A 119 -3.39 -19.86 -3.82
CA LYS A 119 -3.16 -19.27 -2.49
C LYS A 119 -3.49 -17.79 -2.44
N THR A 120 -3.64 -17.30 -1.21
CA THR A 120 -3.66 -15.87 -0.93
C THR A 120 -2.36 -15.46 -0.26
N LEU A 121 -1.67 -14.51 -0.87
CA LEU A 121 -0.53 -13.84 -0.26
C LEU A 121 -1.02 -12.58 0.46
N LYS A 122 -0.39 -12.25 1.59
CA LYS A 122 -0.70 -11.08 2.41
C LYS A 122 0.57 -10.37 2.86
N GLY A 123 0.56 -9.04 2.81
CA GLY A 123 1.62 -8.19 3.36
C GLY A 123 1.06 -6.89 3.92
N TYR A 124 1.90 -6.15 4.63
CA TYR A 124 1.57 -4.80 5.13
C TYR A 124 2.21 -3.76 4.22
N LEU A 125 1.38 -2.87 3.70
CA LEU A 125 1.76 -1.73 2.89
C LEU A 125 1.81 -0.48 3.78
N TYR A 126 2.93 0.23 3.71
CA TYR A 126 3.15 1.48 4.45
C TYR A 126 3.25 2.62 3.43
N LEU A 127 2.28 3.53 3.48
CA LEU A 127 2.19 4.74 2.64
C LEU A 127 2.59 5.98 3.45
#